data_AF-A0A5C5RCR8-F1
#
_entry.id   AF-A0A5C5RCR8-F1
#
_cell.length_a   1.000
_cell.length_b   1.000
_cell.length_c   1.000
_cell.angle_alpha   90.00
_cell.angle_beta   90.00
_cell.angle_gamma   90.00
#
_symmetry.space_group_name_H-M   'P 1'
#
loop_
_entity.id
_entity.type
_entity.pdbx_description
1 polymer ?
#
loop_
_entity_poly.entity_id
_entity_poly.type
_entity_poly.pdbx_seq_one_letter_code
_entity_poly.pdbx_strand_id
1 'polypeptide(L)'
;MGKHSSGESPDLSGKLLIATPICLIMGVFAIWIGIVTIHEPATCDLKTMTAADLCELGRKMLDEKVIDNGRSNPPDGRYRTLDQQEAYNRVAAPAYVLVGVAFTVGSIWLGVLQTRGLRARRRIRQQRNGRTKLRERQEHDSTSNKPAVASSQTEHTGTDTT
;
A
#
# COMPACT_ATOMS: atom_id res chain seq x y z
N MET A 1 35.20 -1.42 7.93
CA MET A 1 33.84 -1.21 8.46
C MET A 1 32.86 -1.02 7.30
N GLY A 2 31.90 -1.95 7.19
CA GLY A 2 30.60 -1.87 6.51
C GLY A 2 30.46 -1.18 5.16
N LYS A 3 30.56 -1.95 4.06
CA LYS A 3 29.96 -1.58 2.77
C LYS A 3 28.42 -1.69 2.88
N HIS A 4 27.71 -0.58 2.95
CA HIS A 4 26.26 -0.56 2.76
C HIS A 4 25.92 -0.73 1.28
N SER A 5 25.97 -1.98 0.81
CA SER A 5 25.34 -2.38 -0.44
C SER A 5 23.84 -2.57 -0.18
N SER A 6 23.08 -1.47 -0.15
CA SER A 6 21.61 -1.54 -0.17
C SER A 6 21.15 -1.51 -1.62
N GLY A 7 21.36 -2.63 -2.31
CA GLY A 7 20.65 -2.94 -3.55
C GLY A 7 19.19 -3.18 -3.20
N GLU A 8 18.42 -2.09 -3.07
CA GLU A 8 16.98 -2.13 -2.85
C GLU A 8 16.34 -2.85 -4.04
N SER A 9 16.02 -4.12 -3.85
CA SER A 9 15.48 -4.98 -4.89
C SER A 9 14.14 -4.41 -5.36
N PRO A 10 13.95 -4.17 -6.67
CA PRO A 10 12.72 -3.59 -7.21
C PRO A 10 11.45 -4.38 -6.82
N ASP A 11 11.60 -5.69 -6.55
CA ASP A 11 10.53 -6.56 -6.07
C ASP A 11 9.99 -6.20 -4.68
N LEU A 12 10.84 -5.66 -3.80
CA LEU A 12 10.43 -5.26 -2.45
C LEU A 12 9.57 -3.99 -2.49
N SER A 13 9.91 -3.04 -3.37
CA SER A 13 9.14 -1.80 -3.54
C SER A 13 7.75 -2.05 -4.14
N GLY A 14 7.60 -3.00 -5.08
CA GLY A 14 6.30 -3.34 -5.67
C GLY A 14 5.38 -4.05 -4.68
N LYS A 15 5.91 -5.04 -3.94
CA LYS A 15 5.17 -5.74 -2.87
C LYS A 15 4.71 -4.79 -1.78
N LEU A 16 5.56 -3.84 -1.37
CA LEU A 16 5.20 -2.86 -0.34
C LEU A 16 4.09 -1.91 -0.82
N LEU A 17 4.09 -1.54 -2.10
CA LEU A 17 3.07 -0.67 -2.71
C LEU A 17 1.68 -1.33 -2.72
N ILE A 18 1.62 -2.65 -2.88
CA ILE A 18 0.38 -3.43 -2.83
C ILE A 18 -0.02 -3.77 -1.38
N ALA A 19 0.94 -4.09 -0.52
CA ALA A 19 0.67 -4.45 0.88
C ALA A 19 0.10 -3.27 1.68
N THR A 20 0.58 -2.05 1.43
CA THR A 20 0.17 -0.85 2.18
C THR A 20 -1.35 -0.58 2.11
N PRO A 21 -2.02 -0.54 0.93
CA PRO A 21 -3.47 -0.35 0.87
C PRO A 21 -4.24 -1.54 1.47
N ILE A 22 -3.74 -2.77 1.33
CA ILE A 22 -4.38 -3.96 1.93
C ILE A 22 -4.36 -3.84 3.47
N CYS A 23 -3.21 -3.53 4.05
CA CYS A 23 -3.07 -3.33 5.50
C CYS A 23 -3.96 -2.17 6.01
N LEU A 24 -4.11 -1.11 5.22
CA LEU A 24 -4.99 0.01 5.56
C LEU A 24 -6.47 -0.42 5.56
N ILE A 25 -6.92 -1.15 4.53
CA ILE A 25 -8.29 -1.65 4.45
C ILE A 25 -8.58 -2.59 5.62
N MET A 26 -7.67 -3.54 5.89
CA MET A 26 -7.79 -4.47 7.02
C MET A 26 -7.83 -3.73 8.37
N GLY A 27 -7.00 -2.70 8.53
CA GLY A 27 -6.99 -1.87 9.74
C GLY A 27 -8.30 -1.12 9.96
N VAL A 28 -8.82 -0.46 8.92
CA VAL A 28 -10.11 0.25 8.96
C VAL A 28 -11.26 -0.72 9.23
N PHE A 29 -11.25 -1.90 8.59
CA PHE A 29 -12.26 -2.93 8.80
C PHE A 29 -12.26 -3.46 10.24
N ALA A 30 -11.08 -3.69 10.83
CA ALA A 30 -10.96 -4.10 12.23
C ALA A 30 -11.47 -3.02 13.21
N ILE A 31 -11.19 -1.74 12.93
CA ILE A 31 -11.76 -0.62 13.71
C ILE A 31 -13.29 -0.63 13.62
N TRP A 32 -13.83 -0.78 12.42
CA TRP A 32 -15.28 -0.81 12.19
C TRP A 32 -15.94 -1.94 12.98
N ILE A 33 -15.43 -3.17 12.88
CA ILE A 33 -15.95 -4.30 13.66
C ILE A 33 -15.89 -4.01 15.15
N GLY A 34 -14.74 -3.52 15.66
CA GLY A 34 -14.61 -3.19 17.07
C GLY A 34 -15.62 -2.15 17.55
N ILE A 35 -15.91 -1.11 16.76
CA ILE A 35 -16.92 -0.09 17.09
C ILE A 35 -18.33 -0.70 17.12
N VAL A 36 -18.69 -1.51 16.13
CA VAL A 36 -20.00 -2.19 16.08
C VAL A 36 -20.17 -3.10 17.30
N THR A 37 -19.15 -3.87 17.66
CA THR A 37 -19.19 -4.76 18.83
C THR A 37 -19.22 -4.00 20.17
N ILE A 38 -18.69 -2.77 20.23
CA ILE A 38 -18.84 -1.90 21.42
C ILE A 38 -20.29 -1.42 21.56
N HIS A 39 -20.94 -1.07 20.45
CA HIS A 39 -22.34 -0.61 20.46
C HIS A 39 -23.33 -1.75 20.73
N GLU A 40 -23.07 -2.93 20.17
CA GLU A 40 -23.91 -4.11 20.33
C GLU A 40 -23.06 -5.28 20.84
N PRO A 41 -22.82 -5.35 22.16
CA PRO A 41 -21.93 -6.36 22.72
C PRO A 41 -22.54 -7.77 22.74
N ALA A 42 -23.87 -7.89 22.56
CA ALA A 42 -24.60 -9.14 22.50
C ALA A 42 -24.64 -9.74 21.07
N THR A 43 -23.52 -9.72 20.35
CA THR A 43 -23.41 -10.30 19.00
C THR A 43 -22.56 -11.56 18.97
N CYS A 44 -22.98 -12.54 18.17
CA CYS A 44 -22.23 -13.74 17.82
C CYS A 44 -22.17 -13.83 16.29
N ASP A 45 -20.97 -13.83 15.72
CA ASP A 45 -20.73 -13.70 14.27
C ASP A 45 -21.50 -12.53 13.60
N LEU A 46 -21.42 -11.34 14.21
CA LEU A 46 -22.18 -10.13 13.82
C LEU A 46 -23.71 -10.26 13.83
N LYS A 47 -24.28 -11.38 14.30
CA LYS A 47 -25.72 -11.55 14.52
C LYS A 47 -26.07 -11.23 15.97
N THR A 48 -27.09 -10.40 16.17
CA THR A 48 -27.61 -10.07 17.50
C THR A 48 -28.22 -11.30 18.16
N MET A 49 -27.88 -11.54 19.42
CA MET A 49 -28.43 -12.63 20.23
C MET A 49 -29.50 -12.12 21.20
N THR A 50 -30.48 -12.97 21.46
CA THR A 50 -31.46 -12.80 22.54
C THR A 50 -31.14 -13.72 23.73
N ALA A 51 -31.82 -13.52 24.86
CA ALA A 51 -31.58 -14.31 26.08
C ALA A 51 -31.91 -15.81 25.95
N ALA A 52 -32.65 -16.19 24.89
CA ALA A 52 -32.99 -17.57 24.57
C ALA A 52 -31.94 -18.24 23.66
N ASP A 53 -31.07 -17.46 23.02
CA ASP A 53 -30.11 -17.93 22.03
C ASP A 53 -28.79 -18.38 22.68
N LEU A 54 -28.07 -19.26 22.00
CA LEU A 54 -26.72 -19.68 22.39
C LEU A 54 -25.76 -19.45 21.21
N CYS A 55 -24.53 -19.06 21.51
CA CYS A 55 -23.46 -18.93 20.52
C CYS A 55 -22.65 -20.22 20.56
N GLU A 56 -22.73 -21.04 19.52
CA GLU A 56 -21.91 -22.25 19.38
C GLU A 56 -20.51 -21.87 18.90
N LEU A 57 -19.49 -22.41 19.57
CA LEU A 57 -18.10 -22.26 19.17
C LEU A 57 -17.66 -23.51 18.40
N GLY A 58 -17.41 -23.32 17.11
CA GLY A 58 -16.85 -24.35 16.25
C GLY A 58 -15.42 -24.77 16.65
N ARG A 59 -14.82 -25.67 15.86
CA ARG A 59 -13.44 -26.12 16.10
C ARG A 59 -12.42 -24.99 16.04
N LYS A 60 -12.71 -23.92 15.29
CA LYS A 60 -11.89 -22.72 15.22
C LYS A 60 -12.61 -21.60 15.98
N MET A 61 -11.85 -20.79 16.69
CA MET A 61 -12.36 -19.61 17.43
C MET A 61 -13.09 -18.58 16.56
N LEU A 62 -12.99 -18.69 15.23
CA LEU A 62 -13.63 -17.79 14.26
C LEU A 62 -14.92 -18.38 13.67
N ASP A 63 -15.20 -19.67 13.90
CA ASP A 63 -16.43 -20.32 13.45
C ASP A 63 -17.45 -20.25 14.59
N GLU A 64 -17.98 -19.05 14.86
CA GLU A 64 -19.07 -18.85 15.82
C GLU A 64 -20.42 -18.91 15.08
N LYS A 65 -21.42 -19.58 15.66
CA LYS A 65 -22.76 -19.66 15.06
C LYS A 65 -23.84 -19.46 16.11
N VAL A 66 -24.83 -18.61 15.79
CA VAL A 66 -26.01 -18.45 16.65
C VAL A 66 -26.95 -19.62 16.47
N ILE A 67 -27.31 -20.26 17.59
CA ILE A 67 -28.41 -21.22 17.70
C ILE A 67 -29.61 -20.49 18.28
N ASP A 68 -30.58 -20.23 17.42
CA ASP A 68 -31.83 -19.57 17.81
C ASP A 68 -32.60 -20.47 18.80
N ASN A 69 -33.02 -19.92 19.95
CA ASN A 69 -33.63 -20.67 21.07
C ASN A 69 -32.78 -21.84 21.63
N GLY A 70 -31.46 -21.81 21.43
CA GLY A 70 -30.53 -22.86 21.86
C GLY A 70 -30.57 -23.19 23.35
N ARG A 71 -31.06 -22.29 24.21
CA ARG A 71 -31.18 -22.56 25.66
C ARG A 71 -32.14 -23.73 25.97
N SER A 72 -33.10 -23.98 25.09
CA SER A 72 -34.05 -25.09 25.22
C SER A 72 -33.51 -26.41 24.69
N ASN A 73 -32.54 -26.36 23.77
CA ASN A 73 -31.89 -27.53 23.19
C ASN A 73 -30.40 -27.23 22.98
N PRO A 74 -29.58 -27.30 24.05
CA PRO A 74 -28.18 -26.92 23.98
C PRO A 74 -27.41 -27.88 23.06
N PRO A 75 -26.45 -27.38 22.25
CA PRO A 75 -25.63 -28.22 21.41
C PRO A 75 -24.68 -29.09 22.26
N ASP A 76 -24.28 -30.26 21.75
CA ASP A 76 -23.30 -31.17 22.39
C ASP A 76 -21.85 -30.62 22.39
N GLY A 77 -21.67 -29.32 22.16
CA GLY A 77 -20.39 -28.66 21.94
C GLY A 77 -20.06 -27.56 22.95
N ARG A 78 -19.03 -26.78 22.63
CA ARG A 78 -18.73 -25.55 23.37
C ARG A 78 -19.69 -24.46 22.92
N TYR A 79 -20.34 -23.81 23.88
CA TYR A 79 -21.20 -22.68 23.61
C TYR A 79 -20.98 -21.58 24.65
N ARG A 80 -21.41 -20.36 24.32
CA ARG A 80 -21.52 -19.23 25.26
C ARG A 80 -22.96 -18.77 25.35
N THR A 81 -23.38 -18.47 26.57
CA THR A 81 -24.64 -17.77 26.83
C THR A 81 -24.51 -16.29 26.50
N LEU A 82 -25.63 -15.56 26.44
CA LEU A 82 -25.65 -14.12 26.17
C LEU A 82 -24.72 -13.34 27.10
N ASP A 83 -24.80 -13.56 28.42
CA ASP A 83 -23.96 -12.86 29.40
C ASP A 83 -22.46 -13.15 29.22
N GLN A 84 -22.13 -14.40 28.86
CA GLN A 84 -20.74 -14.80 28.60
C GLN A 84 -20.20 -14.19 27.30
N GLN A 85 -21.03 -14.13 26.25
CA GLN A 85 -20.67 -13.49 24.98
C GLN A 85 -20.49 -11.98 25.17
N GLU A 86 -21.36 -11.34 25.95
CA GLU A 86 -21.26 -9.91 26.26
C GLU A 86 -19.95 -9.60 27.01
N ALA A 87 -19.63 -10.38 28.05
CA ALA A 87 -18.39 -10.22 28.80
C ALA A 87 -17.15 -10.43 27.91
N TYR A 88 -17.17 -11.43 27.02
CA TYR A 88 -16.09 -11.67 26.07
C TYR A 88 -15.93 -10.51 25.07
N ASN A 89 -17.03 -10.07 24.46
CA ASN A 89 -17.03 -8.99 23.46
C ASN A 89 -16.61 -7.65 24.05
N ARG A 90 -16.98 -7.35 25.30
CA ARG A 90 -16.50 -6.14 26.00
C ARG A 90 -14.97 -6.10 26.13
N VAL A 91 -14.31 -7.25 26.19
CA VAL A 91 -12.85 -7.35 26.26
C VAL A 91 -12.22 -7.44 24.86
N ALA A 92 -12.84 -8.19 23.95
CA ALA A 92 -12.34 -8.40 22.60
C ALA A 92 -12.48 -7.15 21.71
N ALA A 93 -13.57 -6.39 21.84
CA ALA A 93 -13.85 -5.23 21.00
C ALA A 93 -12.80 -4.12 21.09
N PRO A 94 -12.35 -3.69 22.29
CA PRO A 94 -11.22 -2.76 22.42
C PRO A 94 -9.94 -3.30 21.75
N ALA A 95 -9.68 -4.60 21.84
CA ALA A 95 -8.51 -5.20 21.20
C ALA A 95 -8.57 -5.11 19.67
N TYR A 96 -9.75 -5.37 19.06
CA TYR A 96 -9.94 -5.17 17.62
C TYR A 96 -9.70 -3.72 17.19
N VAL A 97 -10.21 -2.75 17.96
CA VAL A 97 -9.99 -1.33 17.70
C VAL A 97 -8.50 -0.98 17.79
N LEU A 98 -7.81 -1.41 18.84
CA LEU A 98 -6.38 -1.13 19.04
C LEU A 98 -5.51 -1.69 17.92
N VAL A 99 -5.74 -2.96 17.54
CA VAL A 99 -5.03 -3.60 16.43
C VAL A 99 -5.33 -2.87 15.12
N GLY A 100 -6.60 -2.55 14.86
CA GLY A 100 -7.00 -1.82 13.67
C GLY A 100 -6.36 -0.44 13.58
N VAL A 101 -6.29 0.32 14.69
CA VAL A 101 -5.61 1.62 14.76
C VAL A 101 -4.11 1.45 14.47
N ALA A 102 -3.45 0.46 15.07
CA ALA A 102 -2.02 0.22 14.84
C ALA A 102 -1.73 -0.06 13.35
N PHE A 103 -2.53 -0.90 12.70
CA PHE A 103 -2.40 -1.19 11.27
C PHE A 103 -2.68 0.03 10.39
N THR A 104 -3.73 0.79 10.70
CA THR A 104 -4.09 2.00 9.95
C THR A 104 -2.99 3.06 10.07
N VAL A 105 -2.52 3.37 11.28
CA VAL A 105 -1.45 4.35 11.51
C VAL A 105 -0.14 3.92 10.85
N GLY A 106 0.25 2.65 11.01
CA GLY A 106 1.45 2.10 10.38
C GLY A 106 1.38 2.16 8.85
N SER A 107 0.23 1.84 8.26
CA SER A 107 0.03 1.89 6.81
C SER A 107 0.06 3.32 6.26
N ILE A 108 -0.57 4.28 6.95
CA ILE A 108 -0.52 5.69 6.60
C ILE A 108 0.93 6.19 6.64
N TRP A 109 1.66 5.87 7.72
CA TRP A 109 3.05 6.25 7.87
C TRP A 109 3.93 5.72 6.73
N LEU A 110 3.79 4.44 6.39
CA LEU A 110 4.49 3.82 5.25
C LEU A 110 4.12 4.49 3.92
N GLY A 111 2.84 4.79 3.70
CA GLY A 111 2.38 5.51 2.51
C GLY A 111 3.00 6.90 2.37
N VAL A 112 3.14 7.64 3.48
CA VAL A 112 3.82 8.95 3.49
C VAL A 112 5.29 8.81 3.12
N LEU A 113 6.00 7.80 3.63
CA LEU A 113 7.39 7.55 3.28
C LEU A 113 7.55 7.19 1.80
N GLN A 114 6.69 6.33 1.26
CA GLN A 114 6.69 5.95 -0.15
C GLN A 114 6.42 7.16 -1.07
N THR A 115 5.45 8.01 -0.73
CA THR A 115 5.15 9.21 -1.52
C THR A 115 6.29 10.23 -1.49
N ARG A 116 6.96 10.42 -0.35
CA ARG A 116 8.17 11.26 -0.25
C ARG A 116 9.31 10.70 -1.09
N GLY A 117 9.57 9.39 -1.02
CA GLY A 117 10.58 8.71 -1.84
C GLY A 117 10.30 8.81 -3.34
N LEU A 118 9.05 8.61 -3.76
CA LEU A 118 8.63 8.77 -5.16
C LEU A 118 8.77 10.21 -5.64
N ARG A 119 8.42 11.21 -4.83
CA ARG A 119 8.60 12.63 -5.16
C ARG A 119 10.08 12.98 -5.33
N ALA A 120 10.96 12.47 -4.46
CA ALA A 120 12.40 12.67 -4.59
C ALA A 120 12.94 12.04 -5.90
N ARG A 121 12.56 10.80 -6.20
CA ARG A 121 12.95 10.12 -7.45
C ARG A 121 12.43 10.85 -8.70
N ARG A 122 11.21 11.40 -8.66
CA ARG A 122 10.65 12.22 -9.76
C ARG A 122 11.43 13.53 -9.96
N ARG A 123 11.81 14.23 -8.89
CA ARG A 123 12.64 15.44 -8.96
C ARG A 123 14.02 15.17 -9.58
N ILE A 124 14.66 14.07 -9.17
CA ILE A 124 15.96 13.65 -9.75
C ILE A 124 15.83 13.33 -11.25
N ARG A 125 14.76 12.63 -11.66
CA ARG A 125 14.50 12.34 -13.09
C ARG A 125 14.24 13.61 -13.90
N GLN A 126 13.49 14.57 -13.36
CA GLN A 126 13.24 15.86 -14.01
C GLN A 126 14.54 16.65 -14.20
N GLN A 127 15.43 16.69 -13.20
CA GLN A 127 16.73 17.34 -13.32
C GLN A 127 17.63 16.68 -14.37
N ARG A 128 17.64 15.33 -14.44
CA ARG A 128 18.37 14.60 -15.49
C ARG A 128 17.83 14.92 -16.89
N ASN A 129 16.51 14.87 -17.08
CA ASN A 129 15.88 15.13 -18.37
C ASN A 129 16.02 16.60 -18.80
N GLY A 130 16.08 17.55 -17.85
CA GLY A 130 16.36 18.95 -18.13
C GLY A 130 17.81 19.16 -18.60
N ARG A 131 18.78 18.48 -17.97
CA ARG A 131 20.19 18.52 -18.40
C ARG A 131 20.42 17.91 -19.77
N THR A 132 19.76 16.80 -20.11
CA THR A 132 19.88 16.20 -21.45
C THR A 132 19.31 17.12 -22.53
N LYS A 133 18.14 17.74 -22.30
CA LYS A 133 17.57 18.72 -23.24
C LYS A 133 18.46 19.96 -23.44
N LEU A 134 19.11 20.44 -22.39
CA LEU A 134 20.05 21.56 -22.49
C LEU A 134 21.29 21.18 -23.31
N ARG A 135 21.80 19.95 -23.14
CA ARG A 135 22.94 19.44 -23.90
C ARG A 135 22.60 19.26 -25.39
N GLU A 136 21.43 18.72 -25.71
CA GLU A 136 20.95 18.59 -27.09
C GLU A 136 20.84 19.97 -27.78
N ARG A 137 20.33 20.99 -27.08
CA ARG A 137 20.30 22.37 -27.62
C ARG A 137 21.69 22.92 -27.91
N GLN A 138 22.64 22.73 -26.99
CA GLN A 138 24.00 23.24 -27.16
C GLN A 138 24.74 22.55 -28.31
N GLU A 139 24.45 21.26 -28.54
CA GLU A 139 25.00 20.49 -29.66
C GLU A 139 24.38 20.92 -31.00
N HIS A 140 23.08 21.21 -31.03
CA HIS A 140 22.39 21.74 -32.20
C HIS A 140 22.85 23.16 -32.56
N ASP A 141 23.10 24.03 -31.57
CA ASP A 141 23.63 25.38 -31.81
C ASP A 141 25.10 25.32 -32.28
N SER A 142 25.92 24.41 -31.72
CA SER A 142 27.32 24.24 -32.16
C SER A 142 27.44 23.67 -33.58
N THR A 143 26.52 22.80 -33.99
CA THR A 143 26.49 22.28 -35.36
C THR A 143 25.96 23.31 -36.36
N SER A 144 25.01 24.15 -35.94
CA SER A 144 24.48 25.24 -36.77
C SER A 144 25.47 26.39 -36.98
N ASN A 145 26.38 26.64 -36.03
CA ASN A 145 27.35 27.75 -36.08
C ASN A 145 28.72 27.35 -36.66
N LYS A 146 28.86 26.18 -37.28
CA LYS A 146 30.13 25.77 -37.90
C LYS A 146 30.34 26.59 -39.18
N PRO A 147 31.32 27.51 -39.27
CA PRO A 147 31.56 28.23 -40.50
C PRO A 147 32.04 27.23 -41.56
N ALA A 148 31.42 27.28 -42.74
CA ALA A 148 31.95 26.63 -43.92
C ALA A 148 33.32 27.27 -44.19
N VAL A 149 34.40 26.55 -43.86
CA VAL A 149 35.73 26.87 -44.36
C VAL A 149 35.68 26.59 -45.85
N ALA A 150 35.34 27.62 -46.62
CA ALA A 150 35.45 27.64 -48.05
C ALA A 150 36.93 27.52 -48.40
N SER A 151 37.36 26.32 -48.80
CA SER A 151 38.58 26.14 -49.58
C SER A 151 38.35 26.80 -50.94
N SER A 152 38.74 28.06 -51.05
CA SER A 152 38.96 28.72 -52.33
C SER A 152 40.34 28.28 -52.84
N GLN A 153 40.39 27.36 -53.80
CA GLN A 153 41.49 27.34 -54.77
C GLN A 153 40.92 27.14 -56.16
N THR A 154 41.22 28.16 -56.96
CA THR A 154 40.68 28.52 -58.25
C THR A 154 41.21 27.60 -59.34
N GLU A 155 40.29 27.15 -60.15
CA GLU A 155 40.48 26.54 -61.46
C GLU A 155 41.09 27.57 -62.43
N HIS A 156 42.14 27.22 -63.17
CA HIS A 156 42.45 27.89 -64.44
C HIS A 156 42.50 26.85 -65.56
N THR A 157 41.52 27.04 -66.44
CA THR A 157 41.17 26.32 -67.67
C THR A 157 42.26 26.49 -68.75
N GLY A 158 42.40 25.48 -69.62
CA GLY A 158 43.49 25.35 -70.60
C GLY A 158 43.31 26.09 -71.93
N THR A 159 44.19 25.78 -72.90
CA THR A 159 44.00 26.04 -74.33
C THR A 159 44.93 25.18 -75.21
N ASP A 160 44.37 24.77 -76.35
CA ASP A 160 44.85 23.89 -77.43
C ASP A 160 46.05 24.39 -78.28
N THR A 161 46.56 23.47 -79.12
CA THR A 161 47.29 23.63 -80.42
C THR A 161 48.70 24.24 -80.35
N THR A 162 49.75 23.68 -80.97
CA THR A 162 49.93 22.97 -82.26
C THR A 162 50.99 21.88 -82.18
#